data_AF-A0A3C1K7C1-F1
#
_entry.id   AF-A0A3C1K7C1-F1
#
_cell.length_a   1.000
_cell.length_b   1.000
_cell.length_c   1.000
_cell.angle_alpha   90.00
_cell.angle_beta   90.00
_cell.angle_gamma   90.00
#
_symmetry.space_group_name_H-M   'P 1'
#
loop_
_entity.id
_entity.type
_entity.pdbx_description
1 polymer ?
#
loop_
_entity_poly.entity_id
_entity_poly.type
_entity_poly.pdbx_seq_one_letter_code
_entity_poly.pdbx_strand_id
1 'polypeptide(L)'
;MKSKFLKYNLYLLIITLIFTVILASCDNSDNIGTLSIDISSLTGSEYDEKTDAPVIVEARTVDDGRVIFSGTCEEGATIYVLYENKVIHTTKSHYGSFILELSVARKNSPMEVSLCAKSDRKALSDPTTDQAYFRTPDKGISDWVWVGKDFHLFFSNTSDNYYRKDVLNTEEENLAKKRISERVNWLDENLGATPIYILVPNPNEIYSEYMPEKLGQIPDTQSLHDQSAALLAAAGAKVIDMKPILEQHKNDEFFIYHNTDSHWTEYAAYFAYDELFDYISQSFPASSPRPIEDFGFANESHQVGDLYFDLGMDVSKLYETSTYSNLTFETPVNILKYKSGDSTIIAEEPTKEHTFVNSEQEEKPNIIIMRDSYSIMMFDFIAERCATTTMLAMWDFTFDKERFTNLDVDYVIYIVSDMNLKSLYK
;
A
#
# COMPACT_ATOMS: atom_id res chain seq x y z
N MET A 1 49.18 -0.33 42.90
CA MET A 1 48.52 -1.42 43.67
C MET A 1 47.04 -1.36 43.31
N LYS A 2 46.58 -2.23 42.40
CA LYS A 2 45.80 -3.47 42.69
C LYS A 2 44.47 -3.14 43.38
N SER A 3 43.30 -3.63 43.02
CA SER A 3 42.76 -4.46 41.93
C SER A 3 41.32 -4.79 42.34
N LYS A 4 40.41 -4.96 41.37
CA LYS A 4 39.25 -5.88 41.31
C LYS A 4 37.99 -5.16 40.82
N PHE A 5 37.65 -5.31 39.54
CA PHE A 5 36.91 -6.43 38.92
C PHE A 5 35.42 -6.39 39.24
N LEU A 6 34.60 -5.97 38.28
CA LEU A 6 33.72 -6.91 37.57
C LEU A 6 33.30 -6.31 36.22
N LYS A 7 33.54 -7.10 35.16
CA LYS A 7 33.19 -6.84 33.76
C LYS A 7 31.74 -7.29 33.54
N TYR A 8 30.95 -6.50 32.84
CA TYR A 8 29.83 -7.01 32.04
C TYR A 8 30.13 -6.67 30.58
N ASN A 9 30.66 -7.68 29.88
CA ASN A 9 30.60 -7.78 28.43
C ASN A 9 29.34 -8.60 28.13
N LEU A 10 28.41 -8.08 27.35
CA LEU A 10 27.44 -8.92 26.66
C LEU A 10 27.22 -8.40 25.23
N TYR A 11 27.97 -9.03 24.33
CA TYR A 11 27.69 -9.34 22.93
C TYR A 11 26.78 -8.39 22.16
N LEU A 12 27.41 -7.44 21.47
CA LEU A 12 26.90 -6.86 20.24
C LEU A 12 27.09 -7.92 19.13
N LEU A 13 26.04 -8.68 18.81
CA LEU A 13 26.06 -9.60 17.68
C LEU A 13 25.75 -8.79 16.41
N ILE A 14 26.78 -8.22 15.79
CA ILE A 14 26.67 -7.67 14.43
C ILE A 14 26.56 -8.88 13.49
N ILE A 15 25.33 -9.20 13.07
CA ILE A 15 25.10 -10.13 11.96
C ILE A 15 25.33 -9.33 10.67
N THR A 16 26.53 -9.46 10.11
CA THR A 16 26.80 -8.99 8.75
C THR A 16 26.27 -10.03 7.78
N LEU A 17 25.03 -9.87 7.31
CA LEU A 17 24.51 -10.66 6.20
C LEU A 17 25.12 -10.13 4.89
N ILE A 18 26.02 -10.91 4.29
CA ILE A 18 26.58 -10.61 2.97
C ILE A 18 25.51 -10.98 1.93
N PHE A 19 24.79 -9.98 1.42
CA PHE A 19 23.97 -10.15 0.22
C PHE A 19 24.88 -10.21 -1.00
N THR A 20 24.93 -11.37 -1.65
CA THR A 20 25.53 -11.49 -2.98
C THR A 20 24.46 -11.10 -3.99
N VAL A 21 24.60 -9.93 -4.60
CA VAL A 21 23.76 -9.47 -5.71
C VAL A 21 23.99 -10.40 -6.91
N ILE A 22 23.00 -11.22 -7.24
CA ILE A 22 22.95 -11.89 -8.53
C ILE A 22 22.15 -10.98 -9.46
N LEU A 23 22.85 -10.31 -10.38
CA LEU A 23 22.23 -9.63 -11.51
C LEU A 23 21.55 -10.69 -12.39
N ALA A 24 20.23 -10.81 -12.31
CA ALA A 24 19.45 -11.54 -13.29
C ALA A 24 19.29 -10.65 -14.53
N SER A 25 20.15 -10.86 -15.53
CA SER A 25 19.85 -10.46 -16.90
C SER A 25 18.60 -11.21 -17.37
N CYS A 26 17.78 -10.58 -18.23
CA CYS A 26 16.73 -11.25 -18.99
C CYS A 26 17.31 -12.42 -19.79
N ASP A 27 17.35 -13.60 -19.18
CA ASP A 27 17.64 -14.86 -19.81
C ASP A 27 16.48 -15.79 -19.47
N ASN A 28 16.03 -16.56 -20.46
CA ASN A 28 15.25 -17.78 -20.28
C ASN A 28 16.12 -18.79 -19.50
N SER A 29 16.46 -18.48 -18.26
CA SER A 29 17.36 -19.28 -17.45
C SER A 29 16.56 -20.43 -16.86
N ASP A 30 16.74 -21.56 -17.52
CA ASP A 30 16.20 -22.88 -17.25
C ASP A 30 16.63 -23.48 -15.89
N ASN A 31 17.20 -22.68 -14.99
CA ASN A 31 17.77 -23.08 -13.70
C ASN A 31 17.01 -22.43 -12.55
N ILE A 32 16.49 -23.25 -11.65
CA ILE A 32 15.87 -22.79 -10.40
C ILE A 32 16.97 -22.20 -9.52
N GLY A 33 16.86 -20.93 -9.15
CA GLY A 33 17.76 -20.30 -8.19
C GLY A 33 17.67 -21.01 -6.83
N THR A 34 18.81 -21.34 -6.23
CA THR A 34 18.86 -22.00 -4.91
C THR A 34 19.57 -21.10 -3.90
N LEU A 35 19.04 -21.04 -2.69
CA LEU A 35 19.65 -20.33 -1.56
C LEU A 35 20.58 -21.27 -0.79
N SER A 36 21.75 -20.77 -0.42
CA SER A 36 22.74 -21.51 0.38
C SER A 36 22.37 -21.53 1.86
N ILE A 37 21.22 -22.13 2.18
CA ILE A 37 20.68 -22.23 3.55
C ILE A 37 20.63 -23.71 3.95
N ASP A 38 21.35 -24.08 5.01
CA ASP A 38 21.31 -25.42 5.60
C ASP A 38 20.24 -25.51 6.71
N ILE A 39 19.01 -25.85 6.30
CA ILE A 39 17.88 -25.97 7.23
C ILE A 39 17.97 -27.23 8.12
N SER A 40 18.87 -28.18 7.83
CA SER A 40 19.00 -29.40 8.64
C SER A 40 19.47 -29.06 10.06
N SER A 41 20.27 -27.99 10.20
CA SER A 41 20.69 -27.43 11.48
C SER A 41 19.54 -26.87 12.32
N LEU A 42 18.40 -26.53 11.71
CA LEU A 42 17.24 -25.92 12.36
C LEU A 42 16.29 -26.95 13.01
N THR A 43 16.58 -28.24 12.84
CA THR A 43 15.76 -29.37 13.34
C THR A 43 16.17 -29.86 14.73
N GLY A 44 17.15 -29.19 15.36
CA GLY A 44 17.93 -29.71 16.49
C GLY A 44 17.17 -29.96 17.81
N SER A 45 17.75 -30.81 18.65
CA SER A 45 17.27 -31.17 20.00
C SER A 45 17.42 -30.06 21.05
N GLU A 46 17.84 -28.87 20.64
CA GLU A 46 17.99 -27.69 21.50
C GLU A 46 16.67 -26.95 21.73
N TYR A 47 15.62 -27.31 20.98
CA TYR A 47 14.28 -26.75 21.13
C TYR A 47 13.36 -27.75 21.81
N ASP A 48 12.50 -27.24 22.70
CA ASP A 48 11.50 -28.06 23.41
C ASP A 48 10.27 -28.37 22.54
N GLU A 49 10.03 -27.57 21.50
CA GLU A 49 8.86 -27.65 20.62
C GLU A 49 9.26 -27.45 19.14
N LYS A 50 8.44 -27.97 18.23
CA LYS A 50 8.52 -27.66 16.79
C LYS A 50 7.57 -26.53 16.44
N THR A 51 7.94 -25.76 15.42
CA THR A 51 7.04 -24.81 14.76
C THR A 51 5.90 -25.59 14.10
N ASP A 52 4.68 -25.06 14.15
CA ASP A 52 3.55 -25.66 13.41
C ASP A 52 3.84 -25.67 11.90
N ALA A 53 3.43 -26.74 11.23
CA ALA A 53 3.62 -26.88 9.80
C ALA A 53 2.78 -25.84 9.04
N PRO A 54 3.32 -25.20 7.98
CA PRO A 54 2.53 -24.31 7.12
C PRO A 54 1.29 -25.01 6.58
N VAL A 55 0.15 -24.33 6.60
CA VAL A 55 -1.08 -24.77 5.95
C VAL A 55 -1.20 -24.02 4.63
N ILE A 56 -1.11 -24.74 3.51
CA ILE A 56 -1.36 -24.18 2.18
C ILE A 56 -2.86 -24.04 2.01
N VAL A 57 -3.32 -22.80 1.85
CA VAL A 57 -4.73 -22.46 1.66
C VAL A 57 -5.09 -22.48 0.17
N GLU A 58 -4.20 -21.92 -0.65
CA GLU A 58 -4.39 -21.86 -2.10
C GLU A 58 -3.05 -21.85 -2.82
N ALA A 59 -2.96 -22.65 -3.89
CA ALA A 59 -1.86 -22.66 -4.83
C ALA A 59 -2.43 -22.47 -6.25
N ARG A 60 -1.96 -21.45 -6.97
CA ARG A 60 -2.52 -21.08 -8.28
C ARG A 60 -1.42 -20.71 -9.27
N THR A 61 -1.48 -21.28 -10.47
CA THR A 61 -0.69 -20.80 -11.61
C THR A 61 -1.41 -19.61 -12.23
N VAL A 62 -0.87 -18.41 -12.02
CA VAL A 62 -1.52 -17.13 -12.36
C VAL A 62 -1.07 -16.55 -13.70
N ASP A 63 0.05 -17.04 -14.22
CA ASP A 63 0.48 -16.96 -15.62
C ASP A 63 1.39 -18.17 -15.92
N ASP A 64 1.69 -18.45 -17.19
CA ASP A 64 2.55 -19.56 -17.58
C ASP A 64 3.92 -19.48 -16.87
N GLY A 65 4.17 -20.42 -15.97
CA GLY A 65 5.39 -20.50 -15.16
C GLY A 65 5.41 -19.62 -13.92
N ARG A 66 4.32 -18.92 -13.59
CA ARG A 66 4.19 -18.09 -12.38
C ARG A 66 3.15 -18.70 -11.44
N VAL A 67 3.62 -19.24 -10.31
CA VAL A 67 2.75 -19.93 -9.33
C VAL A 67 2.77 -19.19 -7.99
N ILE A 68 1.59 -18.84 -7.49
CA ILE A 68 1.40 -18.21 -6.19
C ILE A 68 0.99 -19.28 -5.19
N PHE A 69 1.65 -19.31 -4.05
CA PHE A 69 1.21 -20.05 -2.87
C PHE A 69 0.81 -19.06 -1.79
N SER A 70 -0.31 -19.33 -1.14
CA SER A 70 -0.76 -18.60 0.03
C SER A 70 -1.22 -19.55 1.11
N GLY A 71 -1.13 -19.11 2.36
CA GLY A 71 -1.44 -19.97 3.47
C GLY A 71 -1.26 -19.32 4.82
N THR A 72 -1.31 -20.16 5.83
CA THR A 72 -1.11 -19.75 7.23
C THR A 72 0.00 -20.55 7.89
N CYS A 73 0.66 -19.95 8.88
CA CYS A 73 1.59 -20.61 9.80
C CYS A 73 1.65 -19.83 11.12
N GLU A 74 2.56 -20.21 12.02
CA GLU A 74 2.80 -19.42 13.23
C GLU A 74 3.22 -17.99 12.88
N GLU A 75 2.72 -17.02 13.65
CA GLU A 75 3.05 -15.61 13.49
C GLU A 75 4.56 -15.36 13.58
N GLY A 76 5.07 -14.59 12.61
CA GLY A 76 6.47 -14.21 12.54
C GLY A 76 7.41 -15.35 12.13
N ALA A 77 6.90 -16.56 11.87
CA ALA A 77 7.72 -17.66 11.39
C ALA A 77 8.26 -17.37 9.98
N THR A 78 9.48 -17.85 9.70
CA THR A 78 10.04 -17.89 8.34
C THR A 78 9.64 -19.21 7.67
N ILE A 79 9.03 -19.11 6.50
CA ILE A 79 8.72 -20.24 5.63
C ILE A 79 9.90 -20.46 4.69
N TYR A 80 10.36 -21.70 4.61
CA TYR A 80 11.35 -22.18 3.65
C TYR A 80 10.65 -23.05 2.63
N VAL A 81 10.79 -22.71 1.35
CA VAL A 81 10.31 -23.52 0.23
C VAL A 81 11.46 -24.34 -0.31
N LEU A 82 11.28 -25.66 -0.36
CA LEU A 82 12.25 -26.61 -0.84
C LEU A 82 11.82 -27.23 -2.17
N TYR A 83 12.78 -27.41 -3.07
CA TYR A 83 12.69 -28.26 -4.26
C TYR A 83 13.94 -29.14 -4.32
N GLU A 84 13.77 -30.46 -4.48
CA GLU A 84 14.87 -31.44 -4.45
C GLU A 84 15.79 -31.28 -3.22
N ASN A 85 15.21 -31.06 -2.04
CA ASN A 85 15.88 -30.80 -0.75
C ASN A 85 16.76 -29.54 -0.70
N LYS A 86 16.62 -28.62 -1.65
CA LYS A 86 17.31 -27.31 -1.64
C LYS A 86 16.30 -26.21 -1.40
N VAL A 87 16.67 -25.23 -0.58
CA VAL A 87 15.85 -24.03 -0.39
C VAL A 87 15.90 -23.21 -1.68
N ILE A 88 14.73 -22.89 -2.22
CA ILE A 88 14.57 -22.09 -3.45
C ILE A 88 13.91 -20.74 -3.20
N HIS A 89 13.22 -20.60 -2.07
CA HIS A 89 12.55 -19.36 -1.69
C HIS A 89 12.35 -19.31 -0.18
N THR A 90 12.26 -18.10 0.36
CA THR A 90 11.89 -17.85 1.76
C THR A 90 10.96 -16.65 1.84
N THR A 91 9.98 -16.71 2.74
CA THR A 91 9.11 -15.57 3.07
C THR A 91 8.79 -15.62 4.56
N LYS A 92 8.54 -14.48 5.19
CA LYS A 92 8.06 -14.42 6.58
C LYS A 92 6.55 -14.29 6.61
N SER A 93 5.91 -14.96 7.56
CA SER A 93 4.50 -14.73 7.83
C SER A 93 4.27 -13.37 8.50
N HIS A 94 3.12 -12.80 8.21
CA HIS A 94 2.62 -11.57 8.79
C HIS A 94 1.28 -11.87 9.49
N TYR A 95 1.24 -11.76 10.83
CA TYR A 95 0.08 -12.14 11.64
C TYR A 95 -0.44 -13.56 11.32
N GLY A 96 0.50 -14.46 11.02
CA GLY A 96 0.20 -15.86 10.70
C GLY A 96 -0.18 -16.14 9.25
N SER A 97 -0.35 -15.14 8.39
CA SER A 97 -0.59 -15.33 6.95
C SER A 97 0.70 -15.21 6.14
N PHE A 98 0.83 -15.97 5.05
CA PHE A 98 1.94 -15.85 4.10
C PHE A 98 1.47 -15.92 2.65
N ILE A 99 2.25 -15.29 1.76
CA ILE A 99 2.14 -15.38 0.31
C ILE A 99 3.56 -15.46 -0.26
N LEU A 100 3.73 -16.23 -1.34
CA LEU A 100 4.98 -16.33 -2.08
C LEU A 100 4.74 -16.64 -3.55
N GLU A 101 5.72 -16.28 -4.38
CA GLU A 101 5.72 -16.54 -5.82
C GLU A 101 6.89 -17.47 -6.18
N LEU A 102 6.58 -18.53 -6.94
CA LEU A 102 7.57 -19.43 -7.52
C LEU A 102 7.54 -19.34 -9.05
N SER A 103 8.74 -19.33 -9.64
CA SER A 103 8.91 -19.51 -11.08
C SER A 103 9.08 -21.00 -11.41
N VAL A 104 8.22 -21.54 -12.25
CA VAL A 104 8.23 -22.95 -12.67
C VAL A 104 8.57 -23.01 -14.15
N ALA A 105 9.58 -23.79 -14.53
CA ALA A 105 9.87 -24.07 -15.93
C ALA A 105 9.03 -25.25 -16.43
N ARG A 106 8.70 -25.26 -17.73
CA ARG A 106 7.85 -26.31 -18.33
C ARG A 106 8.36 -27.73 -18.08
N LYS A 107 9.67 -27.94 -18.13
CA LYS A 107 10.32 -29.24 -17.91
C LYS A 107 10.22 -29.72 -16.46
N ASN A 108 10.02 -28.80 -15.51
CA ASN A 108 9.91 -29.08 -14.09
C ASN A 108 8.45 -29.26 -13.65
N SER A 109 7.46 -29.22 -14.56
CA SER A 109 6.04 -29.33 -14.22
C SER A 109 5.53 -30.78 -14.25
N PRO A 110 4.83 -31.27 -13.21
CA PRO A 110 4.59 -30.61 -11.92
C PRO A 110 5.88 -30.55 -11.08
N MET A 111 6.09 -29.41 -10.43
CA MET A 111 7.23 -29.18 -9.54
C MET A 111 6.78 -29.49 -8.11
N GLU A 112 7.26 -30.60 -7.54
CA GLU A 112 6.94 -30.97 -6.15
C GLU A 112 7.75 -30.11 -5.18
N VAL A 113 7.06 -29.31 -4.37
CA VAL A 113 7.66 -28.43 -3.38
C VAL A 113 7.27 -28.82 -1.98
N SER A 114 8.16 -28.60 -1.01
CA SER A 114 7.88 -28.76 0.41
C SER A 114 8.08 -27.45 1.14
N LEU A 115 7.13 -27.06 1.98
CA LEU A 115 7.18 -25.87 2.81
C LEU A 115 7.40 -26.28 4.26
N CYS A 116 8.40 -25.68 4.90
CA CYS A 116 8.65 -25.80 6.34
C CYS A 116 8.64 -24.41 6.99
N ALA A 117 8.16 -24.29 8.22
CA ALA A 117 8.22 -23.04 9.00
C ALA A 117 9.23 -23.13 10.14
N LYS A 118 9.82 -22.00 10.49
CA LYS A 118 10.68 -21.82 11.66
C LYS A 118 10.31 -20.56 12.41
N SER A 119 9.81 -20.71 13.63
CA SER A 119 9.72 -19.65 14.64
C SER A 119 11.04 -19.55 15.40
N ASP A 120 11.41 -18.36 15.88
CA ASP A 120 12.71 -18.10 16.53
C ASP A 120 13.06 -19.08 17.66
N ARG A 121 12.06 -19.44 18.47
CA ARG A 121 12.25 -20.25 19.70
C ARG A 121 11.87 -21.73 19.56
N LYS A 122 11.52 -22.19 18.35
CA LYS A 122 11.07 -23.58 18.10
C LYS A 122 11.93 -24.23 17.04
N ALA A 123 11.99 -25.56 17.01
CA ALA A 123 12.61 -26.30 15.90
C ALA A 123 11.82 -26.09 14.61
N LEU A 124 12.46 -26.41 13.47
CA LEU A 124 11.82 -26.45 12.16
C LEU A 124 10.58 -27.37 12.19
N SER A 125 9.52 -26.96 11.51
CA SER A 125 8.28 -27.74 11.38
C SER A 125 8.49 -29.04 10.60
N ASP A 126 7.52 -29.95 10.71
CA ASP A 126 7.35 -30.98 9.69
C ASP A 126 6.96 -30.32 8.34
N PRO A 127 7.30 -30.93 7.19
CA PRO A 127 7.03 -30.35 5.89
C PRO A 127 5.57 -30.50 5.46
N THR A 128 5.04 -29.49 4.78
CA THR A 128 3.80 -29.57 3.99
C THR A 128 4.16 -29.58 2.50
N THR A 129 3.70 -30.58 1.76
CA THR A 129 4.05 -30.75 0.34
C THR A 129 2.88 -30.39 -0.57
N ASP A 130 3.18 -29.75 -1.70
CA ASP A 130 2.21 -29.47 -2.77
C ASP A 130 2.92 -29.39 -4.13
N GLN A 131 2.16 -29.19 -5.21
CA GLN A 131 2.65 -29.20 -6.59
C GLN A 131 2.42 -27.86 -7.28
N ALA A 132 3.47 -27.32 -7.89
CA ALA A 132 3.41 -26.13 -8.72
C ALA A 132 3.38 -26.52 -10.21
N TYR A 133 2.41 -25.99 -10.96
CA TYR A 133 2.19 -26.34 -12.37
C TYR A 133 2.63 -25.20 -13.30
N PHE A 134 3.20 -25.53 -14.47
CA PHE A 134 3.63 -24.52 -15.44
C PHE A 134 2.45 -23.83 -16.13
N ARG A 135 1.42 -24.56 -16.57
CA ARG A 135 0.37 -24.00 -17.43
C ARG A 135 -0.80 -23.48 -16.62
N THR A 136 -1.29 -22.30 -17.00
CA THR A 136 -2.62 -21.83 -16.59
C THR A 136 -3.57 -21.81 -17.78
N PRO A 137 -4.86 -22.18 -17.61
CA PRO A 137 -5.89 -21.89 -18.60
C PRO A 137 -6.24 -20.40 -18.66
N ASP A 138 -5.93 -19.63 -17.61
CA ASP A 138 -6.41 -18.27 -17.38
C ASP A 138 -5.26 -17.25 -17.43
N LYS A 139 -4.69 -17.05 -18.62
CA LYS A 139 -3.52 -16.16 -18.81
C LYS A 139 -3.81 -14.69 -18.58
N GLY A 140 -2.82 -13.97 -18.08
CA GLY A 140 -2.84 -12.50 -17.97
C GLY A 140 -3.77 -11.94 -16.88
N ILE A 141 -4.33 -12.79 -16.02
CA ILE A 141 -5.14 -12.33 -14.87
C ILE A 141 -4.28 -11.49 -13.92
N SER A 142 -3.01 -11.86 -13.75
CA SER A 142 -2.16 -11.40 -12.63
C SER A 142 -1.02 -10.44 -12.98
N ASP A 143 -0.88 -10.04 -14.25
CA ASP A 143 0.25 -9.21 -14.72
C ASP A 143 0.34 -7.86 -13.98
N TRP A 144 -0.77 -7.45 -13.36
CA TRP A 144 -0.96 -6.21 -12.61
C TRP A 144 -0.41 -6.24 -11.18
N VAL A 145 0.12 -7.38 -10.69
CA VAL A 145 0.54 -7.53 -9.29
C VAL A 145 1.97 -8.05 -9.21
N TRP A 146 2.78 -7.42 -8.37
CA TRP A 146 4.07 -7.92 -7.93
C TRP A 146 3.95 -8.55 -6.54
N VAL A 147 4.38 -9.80 -6.40
CA VAL A 147 4.46 -10.47 -5.10
C VAL A 147 5.79 -10.13 -4.45
N GLY A 148 5.74 -9.23 -3.48
CA GLY A 148 6.87 -8.80 -2.67
C GLY A 148 7.26 -9.82 -1.60
N LYS A 149 8.15 -9.38 -0.72
CA LYS A 149 8.63 -10.14 0.43
C LYS A 149 7.66 -10.02 1.59
N ASP A 150 7.69 -11.02 2.47
CA ASP A 150 7.09 -10.97 3.81
C ASP A 150 5.64 -10.47 3.82
N PHE A 151 4.82 -11.11 2.98
CA PHE A 151 3.38 -10.87 2.83
C PHE A 151 2.94 -9.56 2.15
N HIS A 152 3.82 -8.86 1.42
CA HIS A 152 3.45 -7.63 0.71
C HIS A 152 3.14 -7.87 -0.78
N LEU A 153 2.05 -7.29 -1.26
CA LEU A 153 1.71 -7.19 -2.67
C LEU A 153 1.82 -5.73 -3.13
N PHE A 154 2.21 -5.54 -4.39
CA PHE A 154 2.33 -4.21 -5.00
C PHE A 154 1.68 -4.19 -6.37
N PHE A 155 1.05 -3.07 -6.72
CA PHE A 155 0.45 -2.88 -8.02
C PHE A 155 1.51 -2.59 -9.09
N SER A 156 1.65 -3.47 -10.08
CA SER A 156 2.72 -3.39 -11.10
C SER A 156 2.56 -2.23 -12.08
N ASN A 157 1.36 -1.65 -12.19
CA ASN A 157 1.13 -0.43 -12.98
C ASN A 157 1.86 0.79 -12.44
N THR A 158 2.34 0.74 -11.20
CA THR A 158 3.24 1.76 -10.64
C THR A 158 4.67 1.66 -11.18
N SER A 159 4.96 0.74 -12.11
CA SER A 159 6.31 0.49 -12.64
C SER A 159 7.00 1.72 -13.20
N ASP A 160 6.28 2.56 -13.96
CA ASP A 160 6.90 3.77 -14.49
C ASP A 160 7.22 4.77 -13.36
N ASN A 161 6.38 4.88 -12.33
CA ASN A 161 6.69 5.68 -11.13
C ASN A 161 7.93 5.10 -10.40
N TYR A 162 7.93 3.79 -10.14
CA TYR A 162 8.99 3.08 -9.40
C TYR A 162 10.36 3.25 -10.06
N TYR A 163 10.41 3.13 -11.39
CA TYR A 163 11.63 3.26 -12.18
C TYR A 163 11.91 4.69 -12.67
N ARG A 164 11.12 5.68 -12.25
CA ARG A 164 11.28 7.10 -12.63
C ARG A 164 11.21 7.33 -14.15
N LYS A 165 10.43 6.52 -14.86
CA LYS A 165 10.24 6.60 -16.33
C LYS A 165 9.16 7.59 -16.74
N ASP A 166 8.36 8.03 -15.78
CA ASP A 166 7.21 8.91 -15.96
C ASP A 166 7.49 10.38 -15.65
N VAL A 167 8.69 10.72 -15.16
CA VAL A 167 9.10 12.09 -14.86
C VAL A 167 8.88 13.03 -16.05
N LEU A 168 8.48 14.27 -15.76
CA LEU A 168 8.21 15.28 -16.78
C LEU A 168 9.53 15.77 -17.38
N ASN A 169 9.57 15.85 -18.72
CA ASN A 169 10.60 16.61 -19.42
C ASN A 169 10.31 18.12 -19.38
N THR A 170 11.24 18.95 -19.86
CA THR A 170 11.11 20.42 -19.82
C THR A 170 9.86 20.97 -20.52
N GLU A 171 9.43 20.38 -21.63
CA GLU A 171 8.21 20.81 -22.33
C GLU A 171 6.96 20.47 -21.52
N GLU A 172 6.90 19.26 -20.98
CA GLU A 172 5.80 18.79 -20.13
C GLU A 172 5.72 19.59 -18.84
N GLU A 173 6.85 19.90 -18.21
CA GLU A 173 6.92 20.73 -17.00
C GLU A 173 6.40 22.14 -17.25
N ASN A 174 6.77 22.77 -18.37
CA ASN A 174 6.26 24.10 -18.74
C ASN A 174 4.74 24.08 -19.01
N LEU A 175 4.24 23.02 -19.65
CA LEU A 175 2.80 22.86 -19.88
C LEU A 175 2.04 22.64 -18.57
N ALA A 176 2.55 21.77 -17.70
CA ALA A 176 2.01 21.52 -16.37
C ALA A 176 1.94 22.81 -15.56
N LYS A 177 3.06 23.55 -15.48
CA LYS A 177 3.11 24.86 -14.80
C LYS A 177 2.04 25.82 -15.31
N LYS A 178 1.91 25.97 -16.63
CA LYS A 178 0.91 26.84 -17.24
C LYS A 178 -0.51 26.43 -16.82
N ARG A 179 -0.86 25.15 -16.95
CA ARG A 179 -2.21 24.64 -16.67
C ARG A 179 -2.57 24.74 -15.20
N ILE A 180 -1.63 24.42 -14.31
CA ILE A 180 -1.84 24.57 -12.87
C ILE A 180 -2.08 26.03 -12.52
N SER A 181 -1.20 26.95 -12.96
CA SER A 181 -1.39 28.38 -12.69
C SER A 181 -2.70 28.93 -13.25
N GLU A 182 -3.13 28.51 -14.44
CA GLU A 182 -4.44 28.89 -15.00
C GLU A 182 -5.60 28.45 -14.11
N ARG A 183 -5.53 27.25 -13.52
CA ARG A 183 -6.58 26.74 -12.62
C ARG A 183 -6.57 27.45 -11.27
N VAL A 184 -5.40 27.63 -10.66
CA VAL A 184 -5.22 28.34 -9.38
C VAL A 184 -5.75 29.77 -9.50
N ASN A 185 -5.28 30.52 -10.50
CA ASN A 185 -5.71 31.91 -10.71
C ASN A 185 -7.21 31.99 -11.01
N TRP A 186 -7.76 31.05 -11.78
CA TRP A 186 -9.18 31.09 -12.10
C TRP A 186 -10.05 30.88 -10.85
N LEU A 187 -9.70 29.94 -9.96
CA LEU A 187 -10.43 29.71 -8.71
C LEU A 187 -10.39 30.93 -7.79
N ASP A 188 -9.21 31.53 -7.61
CA ASP A 188 -9.03 32.72 -6.78
C ASP A 188 -9.79 33.93 -7.35
N GLU A 189 -9.57 34.25 -8.63
CA GLU A 189 -10.12 35.46 -9.26
C GLU A 189 -11.66 35.42 -9.46
N ASN A 190 -12.24 34.22 -9.63
CA ASN A 190 -13.67 34.09 -9.98
C ASN A 190 -14.53 33.64 -8.81
N LEU A 191 -13.99 32.83 -7.90
CA LEU A 191 -14.74 32.24 -6.79
C LEU A 191 -14.19 32.66 -5.43
N GLY A 192 -12.97 33.20 -5.35
CA GLY A 192 -12.25 33.34 -4.07
C GLY A 192 -11.89 31.99 -3.45
N ALA A 193 -11.90 30.92 -4.26
CA ALA A 193 -11.69 29.55 -3.80
C ALA A 193 -10.22 29.16 -3.88
N THR A 194 -9.77 28.33 -2.93
CA THR A 194 -8.38 27.83 -2.92
C THR A 194 -8.31 26.36 -3.36
N PRO A 195 -7.45 25.99 -4.33
CA PRO A 195 -7.20 24.59 -4.62
C PRO A 195 -6.24 23.98 -3.60
N ILE A 196 -6.60 22.79 -3.09
CA ILE A 196 -5.80 21.99 -2.17
C ILE A 196 -5.46 20.66 -2.85
N TYR A 197 -4.20 20.27 -2.85
CA TYR A 197 -3.73 19.01 -3.45
C TYR A 197 -3.15 18.10 -2.38
N ILE A 198 -3.78 16.96 -2.15
CA ILE A 198 -3.27 15.86 -1.33
C ILE A 198 -2.63 14.85 -2.28
N LEU A 199 -1.30 14.78 -2.23
CA LEU A 199 -0.52 13.88 -3.07
C LEU A 199 -0.16 12.64 -2.27
N VAL A 200 -0.63 11.48 -2.71
CA VAL A 200 -0.45 10.22 -1.97
C VAL A 200 0.60 9.36 -2.68
N PRO A 201 1.72 9.00 -2.01
CA PRO A 201 2.73 8.16 -2.63
C PRO A 201 2.18 6.74 -2.88
N ASN A 202 2.74 6.05 -3.87
CA ASN A 202 2.45 4.62 -4.03
C ASN A 202 3.04 3.80 -2.86
N PRO A 203 2.45 2.65 -2.48
CA PRO A 203 2.97 1.81 -1.39
C PRO A 203 4.42 1.37 -1.61
N ASN A 204 4.82 1.09 -2.86
CA ASN A 204 6.18 0.69 -3.20
C ASN A 204 7.22 1.83 -3.15
N GLU A 205 6.79 3.08 -3.08
CA GLU A 205 7.68 4.21 -2.78
C GLU A 205 8.10 4.18 -1.30
N ILE A 206 7.14 3.93 -0.40
CA ILE A 206 7.34 3.89 1.05
C ILE A 206 7.98 2.55 1.48
N TYR A 207 7.45 1.43 1.00
CA TYR A 207 7.82 0.06 1.40
C TYR A 207 8.76 -0.63 0.39
N SER A 208 9.67 0.14 -0.21
CA SER A 208 10.58 -0.37 -1.25
C SER A 208 11.47 -1.54 -0.80
N GLU A 209 11.73 -1.69 0.49
CA GLU A 209 12.49 -2.82 1.04
C GLU A 209 11.78 -4.16 0.90
N TYR A 210 10.46 -4.18 0.72
CA TYR A 210 9.66 -5.39 0.50
C TYR A 210 9.48 -5.72 -0.98
N MET A 211 10.00 -4.90 -1.89
CA MET A 211 9.93 -5.18 -3.33
C MET A 211 10.64 -6.48 -3.70
N PRO A 212 10.17 -7.20 -4.75
CA PRO A 212 10.82 -8.40 -5.26
C PRO A 212 12.27 -8.10 -5.68
N GLU A 213 13.24 -8.90 -5.20
CA GLU A 213 14.67 -8.65 -5.45
C GLU A 213 15.01 -8.54 -6.95
N LYS A 214 14.31 -9.30 -7.80
CA LYS A 214 14.48 -9.31 -9.27
C LYS A 214 14.19 -7.97 -9.94
N LEU A 215 13.44 -7.08 -9.29
CA LEU A 215 13.06 -5.77 -9.85
C LEU A 215 14.12 -4.68 -9.63
N GLY A 216 15.13 -4.94 -8.79
CA GLY A 216 16.14 -3.94 -8.45
C GLY A 216 15.60 -2.80 -7.59
N GLN A 217 16.48 -1.86 -7.26
CA GLN A 217 16.18 -0.73 -6.37
C GLN A 217 15.61 0.47 -7.15
N ILE A 218 14.85 1.29 -6.44
CA ILE A 218 14.38 2.60 -6.92
C ILE A 218 15.60 3.46 -7.28
N PRO A 219 15.62 4.11 -8.46
CA PRO A 219 16.67 5.07 -8.80
C PRO A 219 16.70 6.26 -7.83
N ASP A 220 17.91 6.65 -7.41
CA ASP A 220 18.17 7.86 -6.62
C ASP A 220 18.13 9.12 -7.51
N THR A 221 16.95 9.36 -8.10
CA THR A 221 16.65 10.51 -8.95
C THR A 221 15.26 11.04 -8.60
N GLN A 222 15.02 12.32 -8.91
CA GLN A 222 13.74 12.97 -8.66
C GLN A 222 12.57 12.16 -9.23
N SER A 223 11.51 12.02 -8.44
CA SER A 223 10.28 11.34 -8.84
C SER A 223 9.26 12.31 -9.46
N LEU A 224 8.27 11.76 -10.17
CA LEU A 224 7.12 12.55 -10.61
C LEU A 224 6.38 13.16 -9.41
N HIS A 225 6.32 12.46 -8.27
CA HIS A 225 5.76 12.99 -7.02
C HIS A 225 6.45 14.31 -6.63
N ASP A 226 7.78 14.29 -6.54
CA ASP A 226 8.57 15.46 -6.14
C ASP A 226 8.42 16.62 -7.16
N GLN A 227 8.37 16.33 -8.46
CA GLN A 227 8.11 17.33 -9.50
C GLN A 227 6.71 17.94 -9.33
N SER A 228 5.71 17.10 -9.08
CA SER A 228 4.31 17.51 -8.94
C SER A 228 4.11 18.41 -7.73
N ALA A 229 4.63 18.01 -6.57
CA ALA A 229 4.58 18.81 -5.34
C ALA A 229 5.22 20.20 -5.55
N ALA A 230 6.41 20.25 -6.17
CA ALA A 230 7.11 21.49 -6.45
C ALA A 230 6.35 22.40 -7.43
N LEU A 231 5.78 21.83 -8.51
CA LEU A 231 5.01 22.60 -9.50
C LEU A 231 3.74 23.20 -8.92
N LEU A 232 2.99 22.42 -8.14
CA LEU A 232 1.76 22.86 -7.49
C LEU A 232 2.03 23.97 -6.48
N ALA A 233 3.04 23.79 -5.62
CA ALA A 233 3.45 24.81 -4.66
C ALA A 233 3.93 26.10 -5.35
N ALA A 234 4.72 25.99 -6.42
CA ALA A 234 5.20 27.15 -7.17
C ALA A 234 4.08 27.92 -7.89
N ALA A 235 2.94 27.28 -8.15
CA ALA A 235 1.76 27.92 -8.73
C ALA A 235 0.85 28.59 -7.68
N GLY A 236 1.17 28.48 -6.39
CA GLY A 236 0.40 29.09 -5.30
C GLY A 236 -0.72 28.22 -4.73
N ALA A 237 -0.79 26.93 -5.07
CA ALA A 237 -1.74 26.01 -4.46
C ALA A 237 -1.27 25.55 -3.06
N LYS A 238 -2.22 25.16 -2.19
CA LYS A 238 -1.88 24.42 -0.97
C LYS A 238 -1.60 22.97 -1.35
N VAL A 239 -0.43 22.48 -0.97
CA VAL A 239 -0.01 21.09 -1.17
C VAL A 239 0.12 20.41 0.18
N ILE A 240 -0.49 19.24 0.31
CA ILE A 240 -0.28 18.27 1.39
C ILE A 240 0.49 17.11 0.75
N ASP A 241 1.80 17.14 0.95
CA ASP A 241 2.72 16.09 0.49
C ASP A 241 2.75 14.97 1.53
N MET A 242 2.11 13.84 1.20
CA MET A 242 2.01 12.71 2.12
C MET A 242 3.28 11.88 2.19
N LYS A 243 4.22 12.00 1.25
CA LYS A 243 5.43 11.18 1.25
C LYS A 243 6.27 11.32 2.53
N PRO A 244 6.69 12.53 2.96
CA PRO A 244 7.45 12.69 4.20
C PRO A 244 6.62 12.38 5.46
N ILE A 245 5.28 12.49 5.40
CA ILE A 245 4.39 12.17 6.51
C ILE A 245 4.33 10.66 6.71
N LEU A 246 4.05 9.90 5.64
CA LEU A 246 3.94 8.46 5.71
C LEU A 246 5.28 7.78 6.04
N GLU A 247 6.42 8.34 5.60
CA GLU A 247 7.74 7.84 6.04
C GLU A 247 7.95 7.95 7.56
N GLN A 248 7.39 8.98 8.21
CA GLN A 248 7.50 9.14 9.67
C GLN A 248 6.65 8.11 10.43
N HIS A 249 5.50 7.74 9.86
CA HIS A 249 4.51 6.84 10.47
C HIS A 249 4.63 5.38 10.01
N LYS A 250 5.57 5.07 9.11
CA LYS A 250 5.79 3.74 8.52
C LYS A 250 5.99 2.61 9.54
N ASN A 251 6.55 2.95 10.72
CA ASN A 251 6.90 2.00 11.78
C ASN A 251 6.04 2.15 13.04
N ASP A 252 4.89 2.81 12.92
CA ASP A 252 3.92 2.92 14.02
C ASP A 252 3.31 1.55 14.36
N GLU A 253 2.56 1.49 15.47
CA GLU A 253 1.82 0.29 15.85
C GLU A 253 0.64 -0.03 14.89
N PHE A 254 0.18 0.99 14.17
CA PHE A 254 -0.85 0.91 13.16
C PHE A 254 -0.25 0.94 11.75
N PHE A 255 -0.86 0.20 10.84
CA PHE A 255 -0.44 0.13 9.45
C PHE A 255 -0.90 1.35 8.69
N ILE A 256 -0.01 1.90 7.85
CA ILE A 256 -0.35 2.99 6.92
C ILE A 256 -0.79 2.49 5.54
N TYR A 257 -0.48 1.24 5.19
CA TYR A 257 -0.98 0.57 3.99
C TYR A 257 -1.46 -0.83 4.32
N HIS A 258 -2.44 -1.29 3.54
CA HIS A 258 -2.80 -2.70 3.47
C HIS A 258 -1.67 -3.48 2.76
N ASN A 259 -1.48 -4.74 3.12
CA ASN A 259 -0.41 -5.56 2.55
C ASN A 259 -0.85 -6.31 1.29
N THR A 260 -2.14 -6.60 1.17
CA THR A 260 -2.73 -7.32 0.03
C THR A 260 -3.73 -6.49 -0.77
N ASP A 261 -3.80 -5.19 -0.49
CA ASP A 261 -4.64 -4.20 -1.18
C ASP A 261 -3.78 -3.03 -1.70
N SER A 262 -4.26 -2.33 -2.71
CA SER A 262 -3.55 -1.24 -3.38
C SER A 262 -3.62 0.10 -2.64
N HIS A 263 -4.44 0.22 -1.60
CA HIS A 263 -4.71 1.46 -0.88
C HIS A 263 -3.94 1.60 0.44
N TRP A 264 -3.81 2.86 0.87
CA TRP A 264 -3.48 3.18 2.25
C TRP A 264 -4.61 2.77 3.22
N THR A 265 -4.35 2.77 4.51
CA THR A 265 -5.37 2.53 5.54
C THR A 265 -6.09 3.81 5.93
N GLU A 266 -7.17 3.67 6.71
CA GLU A 266 -7.86 4.81 7.33
C GLU A 266 -6.97 5.56 8.33
N TYR A 267 -5.98 4.89 8.92
CA TYR A 267 -4.97 5.51 9.80
C TYR A 267 -4.04 6.44 9.02
N ALA A 268 -3.54 6.02 7.86
CA ALA A 268 -2.77 6.90 6.98
C ALA A 268 -3.59 8.09 6.48
N ALA A 269 -4.85 7.84 6.11
CA ALA A 269 -5.75 8.86 5.61
C ALA A 269 -6.10 9.90 6.69
N TYR A 270 -6.07 9.55 7.98
CA TYR A 270 -6.23 10.49 9.08
C TYR A 270 -5.16 11.60 9.06
N PHE A 271 -3.90 11.30 8.77
CA PHE A 271 -2.87 12.34 8.70
C PHE A 271 -3.11 13.33 7.56
N ALA A 272 -3.63 12.86 6.42
CA ALA A 272 -4.06 13.73 5.34
C ALA A 272 -5.26 14.61 5.74
N TYR A 273 -6.21 14.03 6.47
CA TYR A 273 -7.36 14.73 7.05
C TYR A 273 -6.93 15.80 8.06
N ASP A 274 -5.99 15.49 8.96
CA ASP A 274 -5.51 16.39 10.00
C ASP A 274 -4.82 17.62 9.38
N GLU A 275 -3.90 17.41 8.43
CA GLU A 275 -3.25 18.48 7.66
C GLU A 275 -4.25 19.33 6.85
N LEU A 276 -5.26 18.69 6.27
CA LEU A 276 -6.32 19.37 5.52
C LEU A 276 -7.12 20.31 6.42
N PHE A 277 -7.57 19.82 7.58
CA PHE A 277 -8.43 20.59 8.45
C PHE A 277 -7.69 21.54 9.39
N ASP A 278 -6.42 21.28 9.71
CA ASP A 278 -5.55 22.29 10.30
C ASP A 278 -5.47 23.53 9.40
N TYR A 279 -5.29 23.33 8.08
CA TYR A 279 -5.29 24.41 7.11
C TYR A 279 -6.66 25.09 6.95
N ILE A 280 -7.73 24.32 6.71
CA ILE A 280 -9.09 24.87 6.50
C ILE A 280 -9.58 25.63 7.74
N SER A 281 -9.24 25.17 8.95
CA SER A 281 -9.72 25.78 10.18
C SER A 281 -9.22 27.20 10.45
N GLN A 282 -8.20 27.65 9.71
CA GLN A 282 -7.72 29.03 9.74
C GLN A 282 -8.78 30.02 9.22
N SER A 283 -9.59 29.58 8.24
CA SER A 283 -10.72 30.35 7.70
C SER A 283 -12.07 29.88 8.25
N PHE A 284 -12.19 28.60 8.62
CA PHE A 284 -13.42 27.97 9.12
C PHE A 284 -13.17 27.29 10.47
N PRO A 285 -13.12 28.02 11.61
CA PRO A 285 -12.77 27.45 12.91
C PRO A 285 -13.68 26.28 13.37
N ALA A 286 -14.93 26.23 12.92
CA ALA A 286 -15.84 25.10 13.20
C ALA A 286 -15.40 23.77 12.53
N SER A 287 -14.45 23.83 11.60
CA SER A 287 -13.89 22.69 10.88
C SER A 287 -12.56 22.18 11.45
N SER A 288 -12.12 22.63 12.64
CA SER A 288 -10.90 22.12 13.27
C SER A 288 -10.88 20.58 13.32
N PRO A 289 -9.72 19.93 13.07
CA PRO A 289 -9.64 18.48 13.02
C PRO A 289 -10.04 17.85 14.35
N ARG A 290 -10.61 16.64 14.29
CA ARG A 290 -10.82 15.83 15.49
C ARG A 290 -9.48 15.28 15.98
N PRO A 291 -9.29 15.13 17.30
CA PRO A 291 -8.13 14.45 17.82
C PRO A 291 -8.14 12.97 17.40
N ILE A 292 -6.96 12.37 17.24
CA ILE A 292 -6.80 11.01 16.70
C ILE A 292 -7.57 9.95 17.52
N GLU A 293 -7.75 10.18 18.82
CA GLU A 293 -8.48 9.29 19.72
C GLU A 293 -9.97 9.14 19.35
N ASP A 294 -10.57 10.14 18.68
CA ASP A 294 -11.96 10.09 18.24
C ASP A 294 -12.19 9.04 17.12
N PHE A 295 -11.12 8.59 16.45
CA PHE A 295 -11.18 7.65 15.32
C PHE A 295 -11.09 6.19 15.73
N GLY A 296 -10.62 5.90 16.96
CA GLY A 296 -10.65 4.55 17.51
C GLY A 296 -9.92 3.47 16.68
N PHE A 297 -8.77 3.80 16.08
CA PHE A 297 -8.02 2.87 15.22
C PHE A 297 -7.70 1.55 15.91
N ALA A 298 -7.89 0.45 15.17
CA ALA A 298 -7.59 -0.90 15.63
C ALA A 298 -6.98 -1.73 14.50
N ASN A 299 -6.05 -2.62 14.86
CA ASN A 299 -5.60 -3.68 13.97
C ASN A 299 -6.64 -4.81 13.99
N GLU A 300 -7.27 -5.05 12.86
CA GLU A 300 -8.33 -6.04 12.69
C GLU A 300 -7.99 -7.03 11.59
N SER A 301 -8.52 -8.25 11.71
CA SER A 301 -8.36 -9.29 10.71
C SER A 301 -9.51 -9.26 9.71
N HIS A 302 -9.21 -8.92 8.47
CA HIS A 302 -10.15 -8.81 7.35
C HIS A 302 -9.69 -9.70 6.20
N GLN A 303 -10.59 -9.99 5.27
CA GLN A 303 -10.26 -10.69 4.03
C GLN A 303 -9.17 -9.93 3.26
N VAL A 304 -8.29 -10.66 2.60
CA VAL A 304 -7.26 -10.10 1.73
C VAL A 304 -7.86 -9.23 0.59
N GLY A 305 -7.09 -8.23 0.17
CA GLY A 305 -7.54 -7.10 -0.63
C GLY A 305 -7.54 -7.27 -2.15
N ASP A 306 -7.65 -6.13 -2.85
CA ASP A 306 -7.81 -6.09 -4.30
C ASP A 306 -6.63 -6.70 -5.08
N LEU A 307 -5.39 -6.55 -4.62
CA LEU A 307 -4.22 -7.14 -5.27
C LEU A 307 -4.22 -8.66 -5.14
N TYR A 308 -4.75 -9.22 -4.05
CA TYR A 308 -4.93 -10.67 -3.94
C TYR A 308 -6.02 -11.16 -4.90
N PHE A 309 -7.12 -10.40 -5.03
CA PHE A 309 -8.15 -10.66 -6.03
C PHE A 309 -7.60 -10.58 -7.47
N ASP A 310 -6.74 -9.60 -7.76
CA ASP A 310 -6.10 -9.41 -9.07
C ASP A 310 -5.09 -10.51 -9.39
N LEU A 311 -4.56 -11.23 -8.41
CA LEU A 311 -3.84 -12.49 -8.64
C LEU A 311 -4.78 -13.64 -9.09
N GLY A 312 -6.09 -13.41 -9.13
CA GLY A 312 -7.13 -14.41 -9.40
C GLY A 312 -7.33 -15.39 -8.25
N MET A 313 -6.88 -15.04 -7.05
CA MET A 313 -6.98 -15.87 -5.85
C MET A 313 -8.31 -15.62 -5.14
N ASP A 314 -8.75 -16.55 -4.30
CA ASP A 314 -10.05 -16.46 -3.61
C ASP A 314 -9.92 -15.68 -2.29
N VAL A 315 -10.36 -14.42 -2.30
CA VAL A 315 -10.28 -13.51 -1.15
C VAL A 315 -10.99 -14.03 0.11
N SER A 316 -11.93 -14.97 -0.01
CA SER A 316 -12.66 -15.53 1.13
C SER A 316 -11.84 -16.55 1.94
N LYS A 317 -10.70 -17.00 1.41
CA LYS A 317 -9.91 -18.08 2.01
C LYS A 317 -8.76 -17.61 2.90
N LEU A 318 -8.34 -16.36 2.77
CA LEU A 318 -7.20 -15.82 3.49
C LEU A 318 -7.56 -14.45 4.08
N TYR A 319 -6.91 -14.14 5.20
CA TYR A 319 -7.12 -12.90 5.92
C TYR A 319 -5.79 -12.19 6.12
N GLU A 320 -5.81 -10.86 6.08
CA GLU A 320 -4.73 -9.99 6.53
C GLU A 320 -5.12 -9.31 7.84
N THR A 321 -4.14 -8.94 8.65
CA THR A 321 -4.36 -7.98 9.72
C THR A 321 -3.95 -6.60 9.21
N SER A 322 -4.85 -5.63 9.27
CA SER A 322 -4.60 -4.24 8.88
C SER A 322 -5.36 -3.27 9.78
N THR A 323 -5.20 -1.96 9.57
CA THR A 323 -5.78 -0.92 10.44
C THR A 323 -7.05 -0.31 9.87
N TYR A 324 -8.09 -0.27 10.70
CA TYR A 324 -9.39 0.32 10.39
C TYR A 324 -9.80 1.29 11.51
N SER A 325 -10.64 2.28 11.18
CA SER A 325 -11.21 3.19 12.18
C SER A 325 -12.51 2.63 12.78
N ASN A 326 -12.76 3.02 14.02
CA ASN A 326 -14.01 2.83 14.71
C ASN A 326 -14.45 4.18 15.29
N LEU A 327 -15.06 4.99 14.43
CA LEU A 327 -15.40 6.38 14.73
C LEU A 327 -16.30 6.46 15.97
N THR A 328 -15.93 7.35 16.89
CA THR A 328 -16.72 7.66 18.10
C THR A 328 -17.72 8.80 17.88
N PHE A 329 -17.83 9.28 16.65
CA PHE A 329 -18.68 10.38 16.22
C PHE A 329 -19.47 10.01 14.97
N GLU A 330 -20.62 10.66 14.79
CA GLU A 330 -21.49 10.47 13.64
C GLU A 330 -20.98 11.28 12.44
N THR A 331 -21.16 10.75 11.23
CA THR A 331 -20.86 11.45 9.97
C THR A 331 -22.14 11.60 9.14
N PRO A 332 -22.24 12.61 8.25
CA PRO A 332 -23.40 12.76 7.37
C PRO A 332 -23.44 11.72 6.23
N VAL A 333 -22.50 10.77 6.23
CA VAL A 333 -22.33 9.76 5.19
C VAL A 333 -23.09 8.49 5.57
N ASN A 334 -23.91 7.99 4.65
CA ASN A 334 -24.71 6.77 4.83
C ASN A 334 -24.41 5.68 3.79
N ILE A 335 -23.21 5.72 3.20
CA ILE A 335 -22.73 4.72 2.24
C ILE A 335 -21.56 3.95 2.84
N LEU A 336 -21.49 2.65 2.54
CA LEU A 336 -20.42 1.77 3.03
C LEU A 336 -19.14 1.98 2.23
N LYS A 337 -17.98 1.99 2.91
CA LYS A 337 -16.65 1.98 2.28
C LYS A 337 -16.37 0.65 1.59
N TYR A 338 -16.65 -0.45 2.29
CA TYR A 338 -16.31 -1.81 1.88
C TYR A 338 -17.54 -2.66 1.57
N LYS A 339 -17.35 -3.76 0.81
CA LYS A 339 -18.43 -4.66 0.39
C LYS A 339 -19.14 -5.38 1.54
N SER A 340 -18.41 -5.67 2.62
CA SER A 340 -18.91 -6.26 3.87
C SER A 340 -18.02 -5.82 5.04
N GLY A 341 -18.47 -6.09 6.27
CA GLY A 341 -17.75 -5.65 7.48
C GLY A 341 -16.40 -6.33 7.73
N ASP A 342 -16.08 -7.39 6.98
CA ASP A 342 -14.83 -8.15 7.02
C ASP A 342 -14.04 -8.06 5.71
N SER A 343 -14.43 -7.21 4.77
CA SER A 343 -13.80 -7.11 3.45
C SER A 343 -12.93 -5.87 3.36
N THR A 344 -11.73 -6.00 2.79
CA THR A 344 -10.91 -4.86 2.35
C THR A 344 -11.33 -4.34 0.97
N ILE A 345 -12.18 -5.08 0.24
CA ILE A 345 -12.63 -4.67 -1.09
C ILE A 345 -13.65 -3.54 -0.98
N ILE A 346 -13.33 -2.43 -1.62
CA ILE A 346 -14.20 -1.25 -1.75
C ILE A 346 -15.56 -1.60 -2.37
N ALA A 347 -16.62 -1.01 -1.82
CA ALA A 347 -17.98 -1.08 -2.36
C ALA A 347 -18.12 -0.25 -3.64
N GLU A 348 -19.06 -0.60 -4.51
CA GLU A 348 -19.27 0.14 -5.77
C GLU A 348 -19.78 1.57 -5.53
N GLU A 349 -20.66 1.75 -4.55
CA GLU A 349 -21.34 3.03 -4.32
C GLU A 349 -20.42 4.23 -4.02
N PRO A 350 -19.39 4.12 -3.16
CA PRO A 350 -18.44 5.22 -2.91
C PRO A 350 -17.55 5.58 -4.11
N THR A 351 -17.63 4.86 -5.24
CA THR A 351 -16.90 5.21 -6.48
C THR A 351 -17.63 6.24 -7.34
N LYS A 352 -18.93 6.44 -7.08
CA LYS A 352 -19.82 7.36 -7.82
C LYS A 352 -19.72 8.77 -7.26
N GLU A 353 -20.29 9.71 -8.00
CA GLU A 353 -20.50 11.07 -7.54
C GLU A 353 -21.55 11.12 -6.42
N HIS A 354 -21.25 11.86 -5.36
CA HIS A 354 -22.13 12.07 -4.21
C HIS A 354 -22.02 13.49 -3.67
N THR A 355 -23.12 14.02 -3.14
CA THR A 355 -23.10 15.25 -2.34
C THR A 355 -23.66 14.95 -0.96
N PHE A 356 -22.86 15.20 0.07
CA PHE A 356 -23.26 15.10 1.47
C PHE A 356 -23.49 16.49 2.04
N VAL A 357 -24.55 16.64 2.83
CA VAL A 357 -24.87 17.88 3.55
C VAL A 357 -24.87 17.58 5.03
N ASN A 358 -24.08 18.33 5.78
CA ASN A 358 -23.95 18.16 7.22
C ASN A 358 -25.10 18.88 7.94
N SER A 359 -25.73 18.24 8.92
CA SER A 359 -26.75 18.91 9.75
C SER A 359 -26.16 20.03 10.60
N GLU A 360 -24.89 19.95 10.96
CA GLU A 360 -24.12 20.94 11.72
C GLU A 360 -23.25 21.80 10.78
N GLN A 361 -23.88 22.38 9.75
CA GLN A 361 -23.21 23.10 8.65
C GLN A 361 -22.82 24.56 8.94
N GLU A 362 -23.24 25.14 10.07
CA GLU A 362 -22.96 26.55 10.38
C GLU A 362 -21.44 26.78 10.51
N GLU A 363 -20.93 27.82 9.84
CA GLU A 363 -19.50 28.20 9.82
C GLU A 363 -18.53 27.13 9.28
N LYS A 364 -19.02 26.15 8.50
CA LYS A 364 -18.20 25.15 7.80
C LYS A 364 -18.14 25.44 6.29
N PRO A 365 -17.08 25.02 5.57
CA PRO A 365 -16.93 25.30 4.15
C PRO A 365 -17.78 24.39 3.26
N ASN A 366 -18.10 24.87 2.07
CA ASN A 366 -18.55 24.06 0.94
C ASN A 366 -17.34 23.62 0.12
N ILE A 367 -17.18 22.32 -0.09
CA ILE A 367 -16.04 21.76 -0.82
C ILE A 367 -16.49 20.89 -1.97
N ILE A 368 -15.62 20.81 -2.98
CA ILE A 368 -15.68 19.80 -4.04
C ILE A 368 -14.39 18.99 -4.02
N ILE A 369 -14.51 17.67 -4.14
CA ILE A 369 -13.39 16.73 -4.10
C ILE A 369 -13.25 16.04 -5.46
N MET A 370 -12.12 16.27 -6.12
CA MET A 370 -11.67 15.59 -7.34
C MET A 370 -10.69 14.50 -6.92
N ARG A 371 -11.03 13.23 -7.16
CA ARG A 371 -10.44 12.13 -6.39
C ARG A 371 -10.17 10.88 -7.21
N ASP A 372 -9.21 10.10 -6.74
CA ASP A 372 -9.17 8.65 -7.00
C ASP A 372 -9.66 7.84 -5.79
N SER A 373 -9.34 6.55 -5.76
CA SER A 373 -9.81 5.60 -4.77
C SER A 373 -9.24 5.83 -3.36
N TYR A 374 -8.10 6.50 -3.22
CA TYR A 374 -7.48 6.74 -1.91
C TYR A 374 -8.37 7.56 -0.99
N SER A 375 -9.16 8.47 -1.55
CA SER A 375 -10.12 9.28 -0.79
C SER A 375 -11.22 8.47 -0.07
N ILE A 376 -11.44 7.19 -0.44
CA ILE A 376 -12.45 6.33 0.22
C ILE A 376 -12.16 6.16 1.71
N MET A 377 -10.90 6.22 2.11
CA MET A 377 -10.50 5.96 3.49
C MET A 377 -10.83 7.13 4.43
N MET A 378 -11.17 8.32 3.91
CA MET A 378 -11.37 9.53 4.72
C MET A 378 -12.58 10.40 4.33
N PHE A 379 -13.38 10.03 3.33
CA PHE A 379 -14.43 10.95 2.84
C PHE A 379 -15.54 11.24 3.85
N ASP A 380 -15.83 10.30 4.73
CA ASP A 380 -16.72 10.44 5.86
C ASP A 380 -16.15 11.41 6.91
N PHE A 381 -14.84 11.34 7.17
CA PHE A 381 -14.14 12.27 8.06
C PHE A 381 -14.22 13.68 7.50
N ILE A 382 -13.99 13.83 6.19
CA ILE A 382 -14.06 15.10 5.48
C ILE A 382 -15.48 15.67 5.52
N ALA A 383 -16.49 14.87 5.18
CA ALA A 383 -17.87 15.33 5.11
C ALA A 383 -18.40 15.81 6.47
N GLU A 384 -17.94 15.22 7.57
CA GLU A 384 -18.27 15.66 8.93
C GLU A 384 -17.71 17.05 9.28
N ARG A 385 -16.63 17.48 8.61
CA ARG A 385 -16.00 18.79 8.80
C ARG A 385 -16.38 19.86 7.80
N CYS A 386 -17.31 19.57 6.89
CA CYS A 386 -17.80 20.52 5.89
C CYS A 386 -19.30 20.78 6.03
N ALA A 387 -19.76 21.90 5.49
CA ALA A 387 -21.19 22.20 5.34
C ALA A 387 -21.78 21.32 4.23
N THR A 388 -21.14 21.38 3.05
CA THR A 388 -21.44 20.54 1.90
C THR A 388 -20.16 19.92 1.37
N THR A 389 -20.18 18.63 1.10
CA THR A 389 -19.09 17.91 0.44
C THR A 389 -19.61 17.27 -0.84
N THR A 390 -19.21 17.81 -1.99
CA THR A 390 -19.45 17.18 -3.29
C THR A 390 -18.23 16.37 -3.70
N MET A 391 -18.34 15.04 -3.69
CA MET A 391 -17.33 14.16 -4.23
C MET A 391 -17.63 13.87 -5.69
N LEU A 392 -16.68 14.14 -6.57
CA LEU A 392 -16.80 13.72 -7.97
C LEU A 392 -16.63 12.21 -8.09
N ALA A 393 -17.18 11.67 -9.19
CA ALA A 393 -16.89 10.30 -9.59
C ALA A 393 -15.37 10.09 -9.68
N MET A 394 -14.92 8.92 -9.25
CA MET A 394 -13.49 8.63 -9.23
C MET A 394 -12.84 8.75 -10.60
N TRP A 395 -11.62 9.28 -10.61
CA TRP A 395 -10.79 9.56 -11.78
C TRP A 395 -11.33 10.64 -12.73
N ASP A 396 -12.44 11.30 -12.39
CA ASP A 396 -12.85 12.53 -13.07
C ASP A 396 -12.08 13.73 -12.51
N PHE A 397 -10.99 14.07 -13.22
CA PHE A 397 -10.18 15.24 -12.93
C PHE A 397 -10.51 16.45 -13.83
N THR A 398 -11.71 16.48 -14.42
CA THR A 398 -12.14 17.56 -15.31
C THR A 398 -12.32 18.87 -14.55
N PHE A 399 -11.62 19.92 -14.98
CA PHE A 399 -11.75 21.25 -14.40
C PHE A 399 -12.96 21.99 -15.00
N ASP A 400 -14.13 21.79 -14.40
CA ASP A 400 -15.40 22.36 -14.87
C ASP A 400 -15.75 23.67 -14.14
N LYS A 401 -15.44 24.77 -14.82
CA LYS A 401 -15.69 26.14 -14.36
C LYS A 401 -17.17 26.44 -14.08
N GLU A 402 -18.06 25.94 -14.93
CA GLU A 402 -19.50 26.20 -14.78
C GLU A 402 -20.02 25.49 -13.53
N ARG A 403 -19.60 24.24 -13.34
CA ARG A 403 -19.93 23.47 -12.15
C ARG A 403 -19.46 24.15 -10.86
N PHE A 404 -18.20 24.58 -10.79
CA PHE A 404 -17.67 25.23 -9.58
C PHE A 404 -18.41 26.52 -9.25
N THR A 405 -18.75 27.32 -10.26
CA THR A 405 -19.51 28.57 -10.08
C THR A 405 -20.90 28.34 -9.51
N ASN A 406 -21.56 27.23 -9.88
CA ASN A 406 -22.92 26.93 -9.42
C ASN A 406 -22.99 26.36 -7.99
N LEU A 407 -21.88 25.87 -7.44
CA LEU A 407 -21.81 25.16 -6.17
C LEU A 407 -21.36 26.02 -4.98
N ASP A 408 -21.02 27.29 -5.18
CA ASP A 408 -20.55 28.20 -4.13
C ASP A 408 -19.42 27.59 -3.28
N VAL A 409 -18.37 27.15 -3.97
CA VAL A 409 -17.27 26.37 -3.38
C VAL A 409 -16.21 27.27 -2.73
N ASP A 410 -15.81 26.95 -1.50
CA ASP A 410 -14.70 27.58 -0.79
C ASP A 410 -13.36 26.91 -1.16
N TYR A 411 -13.38 25.59 -1.35
CA TYR A 411 -12.19 24.79 -1.69
C TYR A 411 -12.47 23.76 -2.77
N VAL A 412 -11.49 23.61 -3.68
CA VAL A 412 -11.43 22.50 -4.64
C VAL A 412 -10.28 21.59 -4.21
N ILE A 413 -10.62 20.40 -3.72
CA ILE A 413 -9.67 19.46 -3.13
C ILE A 413 -9.37 18.35 -4.14
N TYR A 414 -8.08 18.12 -4.41
CA TYR A 414 -7.60 17.01 -5.20
C TYR A 414 -7.00 15.95 -4.27
N ILE A 415 -7.48 14.71 -4.35
CA ILE A 415 -6.89 13.56 -3.63
C ILE A 415 -6.40 12.57 -4.67
N VAL A 416 -5.08 12.48 -4.84
CA VAL A 416 -4.48 11.84 -6.02
C VAL A 416 -3.24 11.04 -5.63
N SER A 417 -3.24 9.77 -5.99
CA SER A 417 -2.08 8.89 -5.92
C SER A 417 -1.06 9.18 -7.03
N ASP A 418 0.18 8.77 -6.83
CA ASP A 418 1.28 8.92 -7.79
C ASP A 418 0.95 8.44 -9.21
N MET A 419 0.18 7.36 -9.32
CA MET A 419 -0.25 6.82 -10.62
C MET A 419 -1.10 7.81 -11.44
N ASN A 420 -1.79 8.72 -10.77
CA ASN A 420 -2.77 9.62 -11.37
C ASN A 420 -2.26 11.08 -11.48
N LEU A 421 -1.04 11.38 -11.03
CA LEU A 421 -0.49 12.76 -11.00
C LEU A 421 -0.55 13.45 -12.37
N LYS A 422 -0.31 12.72 -13.46
CA LYS A 422 -0.38 13.32 -14.81
C LYS A 422 -1.76 13.85 -15.18
N SER A 423 -2.82 13.39 -14.52
CA SER A 423 -4.18 13.92 -14.73
C SER A 423 -4.35 15.34 -14.20
N LEU A 424 -3.51 15.77 -13.25
CA LEU A 424 -3.48 17.15 -12.77
C LEU A 424 -3.04 18.14 -13.85
N TYR A 425 -2.31 17.66 -14.86
CA TYR A 425 -1.77 18.49 -15.93
C TYR A 425 -2.60 18.46 -17.20
N LYS A 426 -3.75 17.76 -17.24
CA LYS A 426 -4.48 17.54 -18.50
C LYS A 426 -5.30 18.73 -18.98
#